data_AF-A0A7J9Q7D0-F1
#
_entry.id   AF-A0A7J9Q7D0-F1
#
_cell.length_a   1.000
_cell.length_b   1.000
_cell.length_c   1.000
_cell.angle_alpha   90.00
_cell.angle_beta   90.00
_cell.angle_gamma   90.00
#
_symmetry.space_group_name_H-M   'P 1'
#
loop_
_entity.id
_entity.type
_entity.pdbx_description
1 polymer ?
#
loop_
_entity_poly.entity_id
_entity_poly.type
_entity_poly.pdbx_seq_one_letter_code
_entity_poly.pdbx_strand_id
1 'polypeptide(L)' 'MLTKKEIVVLELKKKGLTQLEIAKILKISQPAVSGFYNNALKKIMGARKISEIAEKLNVKLKDEEV' A
#
# COMPACT_ATOMS: atom_id res chain seq x y z
N MET A 1 4.60 7.36 1.00
CA MET A 1 5.44 6.15 0.92
C MET A 1 4.75 4.96 1.59
N LEU A 2 4.84 3.77 0.99
CA LEU A 2 4.39 2.52 1.61
C LEU A 2 5.46 1.99 2.56
N THR A 3 5.05 1.41 3.67
CA THR A 3 5.96 0.70 4.60
C THR A 3 6.25 -0.71 4.10
N LYS A 4 7.35 -1.31 4.58
CA LYS A 4 7.67 -2.72 4.28
C LYS A 4 6.51 -3.67 4.62
N LYS A 5 5.83 -3.47 5.76
CA LYS A 5 4.68 -4.30 6.17
C LYS A 5 3.48 -4.13 5.24
N GLU A 6 3.19 -2.90 4.82
CA GLU A 6 2.12 -2.62 3.86
C GLU A 6 2.39 -3.28 2.50
N ILE A 7 3.63 -3.21 2.00
CA ILE A 7 4.05 -3.86 0.75
C ILE A 7 3.87 -5.38 0.86
N VAL A 8 4.40 -6.01 1.91
CA VAL A 8 4.29 -7.46 2.12
C VAL A 8 2.83 -7.91 2.21
N VAL A 9 1.96 -7.15 2.90
CA VAL A 9 0.53 -7.47 2.99
C VAL A 9 -0.14 -7.40 1.61
N LEU A 10 0.20 -6.42 0.77
CA LEU A 10 -0.31 -6.32 -0.61
C LEU A 10 0.18 -7.47 -1.49
N GLU A 11 1.46 -7.85 -1.38
CA GLU A 11 2.03 -8.98 -2.13
C GLU A 11 1.36 -10.30 -1.78
N LEU A 12 1.16 -10.57 -0.49
CA LEU A 12 0.46 -11.77 -0.05
C LEU A 12 -1.00 -11.74 -0.49
N LYS A 13 -1.65 -10.57 -0.46
CA LYS A 13 -3.03 -10.43 -0.95
C LYS A 13 -3.12 -10.69 -2.46
N LYS A 14 -2.15 -10.24 -3.25
CA LYS A 14 -2.03 -10.53 -4.70
C LYS A 14 -1.91 -12.03 -4.98
N LYS A 15 -1.29 -12.80 -4.08
CA LYS A 15 -1.20 -14.27 -4.16
C LYS A 15 -2.52 -14.99 -3.81
N GLY A 16 -3.60 -14.27 -3.52
CA GLY A 16 -4.92 -14.84 -3.20
C GLY A 16 -5.12 -15.20 -1.73
N LEU A 17 -4.16 -14.90 -0.85
CA LEU A 17 -4.27 -15.23 0.57
C LEU A 17 -5.37 -14.41 1.26
N THR A 18 -6.08 -15.06 2.18
CA THR A 18 -7.04 -14.44 3.09
C THR A 18 -6.32 -13.66 4.19
N GLN A 19 -7.02 -12.73 4.84
CA GLN A 19 -6.43 -11.95 5.93
C GLN A 19 -6.04 -12.83 7.13
N LEU A 20 -6.75 -13.93 7.36
CA LEU A 20 -6.43 -14.90 8.42
C LEU A 20 -5.14 -15.66 8.10
N GLU A 21 -4.93 -16.08 6.86
CA GLU A 21 -3.68 -16.73 6.44
C GLU A 21 -2.50 -15.78 6.51
N ILE A 22 -2.68 -14.53 6.05
CA ILE A 22 -1.67 -13.48 6.15
C ILE A 22 -1.31 -13.20 7.62
N ALA A 23 -2.31 -13.14 8.51
CA ALA A 23 -2.11 -12.96 9.94
C ALA A 23 -1.23 -14.07 10.54
N LYS A 24 -1.50 -15.33 10.16
CA LYS A 24 -0.69 -16.50 10.56
C LYS A 24 0.74 -16.41 10.04
N ILE A 25 0.93 -16.09 8.75
CA ILE A 25 2.26 -16.00 8.12
C ILE A 25 3.10 -14.90 8.78
N LEU A 26 2.50 -13.73 8.99
CA LEU A 26 3.19 -12.55 9.53
C LEU A 26 3.25 -12.54 11.06
N LYS A 27 2.63 -13.51 11.74
CA LYS A 27 2.52 -13.60 13.20
C LYS A 27 1.98 -12.32 13.83
N ILE A 28 0.91 -11.76 13.24
CA ILE A 28 0.20 -10.57 13.75
C ILE A 28 -1.30 -10.84 13.83
N SER A 29 -2.06 -9.94 14.44
CA SER A 29 -3.52 -10.05 14.51
C SER A 29 -4.16 -9.78 13.14
N GLN A 30 -5.29 -10.43 12.85
CA GLN A 30 -6.07 -10.16 11.64
C GLN A 30 -6.51 -8.68 11.50
N PRO A 31 -6.90 -7.97 12.58
CA PRO A 31 -7.14 -6.54 12.52
C PRO A 31 -5.91 -5.73 12.09
N ALA A 32 -4.70 -6.13 12.51
CA ALA A 32 -3.47 -5.47 12.07
C ALA A 32 -3.23 -5.66 10.56
N VAL A 33 -3.52 -6.86 10.01
CA VAL A 33 -3.46 -7.11 8.56
C VAL A 33 -4.42 -6.18 7.81
N SER A 34 -5.67 -6.08 8.28
CA SER A 34 -6.67 -5.18 7.70
C SER A 34 -6.21 -3.72 7.75
N GLY A 35 -5.63 -3.30 8.88
CA GLY A 35 -5.05 -1.96 9.05
C GLY A 35 -3.95 -1.68 8.03
N PHE A 36 -2.96 -2.56 7.89
CA PHE A 36 -1.90 -2.40 6.89
C PHE A 36 -2.45 -2.37 5.46
N TYR A 37 -3.38 -3.26 5.12
CA TYR A 37 -3.99 -3.29 3.80
C TYR A 37 -4.71 -1.99 3.46
N ASN A 38 -5.59 -1.51 4.36
CA ASN A 38 -6.36 -0.30 4.14
C ASN A 38 -5.49 0.96 4.09
N ASN A 39 -4.47 1.04 4.95
CA ASN A 39 -3.51 2.14 4.94
C ASN A 39 -2.72 2.17 3.63
N ALA A 40 -2.29 1.00 3.12
CA ALA A 40 -1.61 0.89 1.85
C ALA A 40 -2.49 1.38 0.69
N LEU A 41 -3.75 0.94 0.62
CA LEU A 41 -4.69 1.38 -0.40
C LEU A 41 -4.95 2.89 -0.33
N LYS A 42 -5.13 3.45 0.87
CA LYS A 42 -5.33 4.89 1.06
C LYS A 42 -4.13 5.69 0.54
N LYS A 43 -2.91 5.23 0.78
CA LYS A 43 -1.68 5.85 0.27
C LYS A 43 -1.59 5.78 -1.25
N ILE A 44 -1.91 4.65 -1.85
CA ILE A 44 -1.92 4.47 -3.32
C ILE A 44 -2.96 5.40 -3.96
N MET A 45 -4.18 5.45 -3.41
CA MET A 45 -5.22 6.35 -3.91
C MET A 45 -4.82 7.82 -3.78
N GLY A 46 -4.19 8.20 -2.65
CA GLY A 46 -3.66 9.54 -2.46
C GLY A 46 -2.59 9.90 -3.49
N ALA A 47 -1.63 9.00 -3.72
CA ALA A 47 -0.57 9.18 -4.73
C ALA A 47 -1.14 9.32 -6.14
N ARG A 48 -2.15 8.51 -6.50
CA ARG A 48 -2.83 8.61 -7.79
C ARG A 48 -3.47 9.98 -8.00
N LYS A 49 -4.21 10.50 -7.01
CA LYS A 49 -4.81 11.85 -7.09
C LYS A 49 -3.75 12.93 -7.27
N ILE A 50 -2.62 12.81 -6.58
CA ILE A 50 -1.50 13.76 -6.71
C ILE A 50 -0.90 13.69 -8.12
N SER A 51 -0.70 12.49 -8.67
CA SER A 51 -0.23 12.30 -10.06
C SER A 51 -1.17 12.96 -11.07
N GLU A 52 -2.49 12.73 -10.93
CA GLU A 52 -3.51 13.33 -11.80
C GLU A 52 -3.51 14.88 -11.72
N ILE A 53 -3.25 15.45 -10.53
CA ILE A 53 -3.11 16.90 -10.36
C ILE A 53 -1.82 17.41 -11.00
N ALA A 54 -0.70 16.72 -10.79
CA ALA A 54 0.60 17.09 -11.36
C ALA A 54 0.55 17.12 -12.89
N GLU A 55 -0.08 16.13 -13.51
CA GLU A 55 -0.33 16.09 -14.96
C GLU A 55 -1.13 17.30 -15.45
N LYS A 56 -2.24 17.65 -14.76
CA LYS A 56 -3.05 18.83 -15.10
C LYS A 56 -2.29 20.14 -15.01
N LEU A 57 -1.34 20.23 -14.08
CA LEU A 57 -0.53 21.43 -13.84
C LEU A 57 0.78 21.43 -14.64
N ASN A 58 1.03 20.42 -15.48
CA ASN A 58 2.31 20.24 -16.19
C ASN A 58 3.54 20.22 -15.23
N VAL A 59 3.34 19.75 -14.01
CA VAL A 59 4.39 19.60 -13.01
C VAL A 59 5.02 18.21 -13.15
N LYS A 60 6.32 18.16 -13.40
CA LYS A 60 7.07 16.90 -13.38
C LYS A 60 7.31 16.48 -11.94
N LEU A 61 6.69 15.38 -11.52
CA LEU A 61 7.09 14.68 -10.30
C LEU A 61 8.46 14.05 -10.56
N LYS A 62 9.49 14.50 -9.83
CA LYS A 62 10.79 13.83 -9.83
C LYS A 62 10.77 12.77 -8.75
N ASP A 63 11.26 11.58 -9.06
CA ASP A 63 11.59 10.61 -8.04
C ASP A 63 12.83 11.13 -7.28
N GLU A 64 12.69 11.37 -5.98
CA GLU A 64 13.87 11.46 -5.11
C GLU A 64 14.32 10.02 -4.85
N GLU A 65 15.51 9.67 -5.34
CA GLU A 65 16.16 8.40 -5.00
C GLU A 65 16.32 8.32 -3.47
N VAL A 66 15.75 7.27 -2.86
CA VAL A 66 15.89 6.95 -1.42
C VAL A 66 17.02 5.98 -1.22
#